data_AF-A0A0R3XAZ1-F1
#
_entry.id   AF-A0A0R3XAZ1-F1
#
_cell.length_a   1.000
_cell.length_b   1.000
_cell.length_c   1.000
_cell.angle_alpha   90.00
_cell.angle_beta   90.00
_cell.angle_gamma   90.00
#
_symmetry.space_group_name_H-M   'P 1'
#
loop_
_entity.id
_entity.type
_entity.pdbx_description
1 polymer ?
#
loop_
_entity_poly.entity_id
_entity_poly.type
_entity_poly.pdbx_seq_one_letter_code
_entity_poly.pdbx_strand_id
1 'polypeptide(L)'
;MTLKPDLKYADLQACCVCLGFRDEDTYKVDADAAASIRSILRYLRNESVSCDIRRELGTLKILTSDLIPLLKVSRADPILFDLVIRLMVGLTQPAVVCFRNEIPTDRDLYAAFLKVDTILKEYKYAFADEKLFRVLAECVEDLLNKTPEQLAIAGAPVTDIDPNARHNRFGGTFELLNTQSISSRPLIYHHDVTVPLRRSLLTCVETSAIDQVNLDLGKRIRRKACNRKPLIEREFRRRSVLCVQLFLQKFCWQFLRNCYNLLMRAARDAILRQSTQANDETYYLWSMQFFMAFCRLYRFRPQYLSESLNASVFNWVYTLSMGYREALLSDRRGGARNQSALQWSRRLALAVSACRQFLLCLQEMFNPSKEEVWRKSFNNRGGGNEEDDEGETLEAREHRLGVQKQVAESLMCNKHILRC
;
A
#
# COMPACT_ATOMS: atom_id res chain seq x y z
N MET A 1 12.83 25.74 -30.35
CA MET A 1 13.85 26.60 -29.73
C MET A 1 14.26 25.97 -28.41
N THR A 2 15.39 25.26 -28.38
CA THR A 2 15.98 24.68 -27.17
C THR A 2 16.76 25.78 -26.45
N LEU A 3 16.17 26.34 -25.38
CA LEU A 3 16.88 27.22 -24.44
C LEU A 3 18.11 26.48 -23.89
N LYS A 4 19.24 27.18 -23.75
CA LYS A 4 20.46 26.62 -23.17
C LYS A 4 20.16 26.09 -21.75
N PRO A 5 20.70 24.92 -21.35
CA PRO A 5 20.35 24.25 -20.10
C PRO A 5 20.52 25.14 -18.86
N ASP A 6 21.58 25.96 -18.81
CA ASP A 6 21.86 26.84 -17.67
C ASP A 6 20.82 27.96 -17.48
N LEU A 7 20.25 28.45 -18.58
CA LEU A 7 19.23 29.51 -18.54
C LEU A 7 17.90 28.97 -18.01
N LYS A 8 17.56 27.71 -18.35
CA LYS A 8 16.35 27.04 -17.87
C LYS A 8 16.32 26.92 -16.34
N TYR A 9 17.46 26.58 -15.72
CA TYR A 9 17.54 26.45 -14.26
C TYR A 9 17.52 27.81 -13.55
N ALA A 10 18.18 28.82 -14.13
CA ALA A 10 18.12 30.19 -13.61
C ALA A 10 16.68 30.74 -13.64
N ASP A 11 15.96 30.56 -14.75
CA ASP A 11 14.56 30.99 -14.88
C ASP A 11 13.65 30.24 -13.90
N LEU A 12 13.88 28.93 -13.70
CA LEU A 12 13.13 28.14 -12.74
C LEU A 12 13.35 28.67 -11.32
N GLN A 13 14.60 28.89 -10.92
CA GLN A 13 14.94 29.43 -9.59
C GLN A 13 14.35 30.82 -9.38
N ALA A 14 14.39 31.68 -10.40
CA ALA A 14 13.74 33.00 -10.35
C ALA A 14 12.23 32.89 -10.09
N CYS A 15 11.54 31.97 -10.78
CA CYS A 15 10.11 31.71 -10.52
C CYS A 15 9.86 31.25 -9.08
N CYS A 16 10.80 30.49 -8.48
CA CYS A 16 10.64 29.99 -7.11
C CYS A 16 10.78 31.11 -6.07
N VAL A 17 11.65 32.10 -6.32
CA VAL A 17 11.80 33.27 -5.45
C VAL A 17 10.55 34.16 -5.51
N CYS A 18 9.93 34.30 -6.69
CA CYS A 18 8.70 35.08 -6.89
C CYS A 18 7.43 34.37 -6.39
N LEU A 19 7.52 33.38 -5.50
CA LEU A 19 6.36 32.77 -4.84
C LEU A 19 5.96 33.55 -3.58
N GLY A 20 6.95 34.04 -2.85
CA GLY A 20 6.75 34.70 -1.57
C GLY A 20 7.92 34.45 -0.63
N PHE A 21 7.75 34.89 0.61
CA PHE A 21 8.74 34.71 1.65
C PHE A 21 8.06 34.59 3.01
N ARG A 22 8.74 33.92 3.93
CA ARG A 22 8.31 33.85 5.33
C ARG A 22 8.83 35.07 6.07
N ASP A 23 7.91 35.89 6.57
CA ASP A 23 8.19 37.00 7.47
C ASP A 23 7.73 36.61 8.87
N GLU A 24 8.71 36.35 9.75
CA GLU A 24 8.52 35.78 11.09
C GLU A 24 7.69 34.48 11.06
N ASP A 25 6.42 34.53 11.49
CA ASP A 25 5.50 33.40 11.50
C ASP A 25 4.40 33.48 10.43
N THR A 26 4.43 34.50 9.58
CA THR A 26 3.47 34.70 8.50
C THR A 26 4.13 34.57 7.13
N TYR A 27 3.48 33.85 6.22
CA TYR A 27 3.96 33.76 4.84
C TYR A 27 3.36 34.89 4.01
N LYS A 28 4.21 35.72 3.42
CA LYS A 28 3.82 36.82 2.54
C LYS A 28 3.90 36.37 1.09
N VAL A 29 2.77 36.44 0.40
CA VAL A 29 2.63 36.03 -1.00
C VAL A 29 3.13 37.16 -1.91
N ASP A 30 3.94 36.82 -2.90
CA ASP A 30 4.39 37.77 -3.92
C ASP A 30 3.25 38.07 -4.92
N ALA A 31 3.24 39.28 -5.51
CA ALA A 31 2.25 39.67 -6.51
C ALA A 31 2.28 38.75 -7.75
N ASP A 32 3.46 38.23 -8.11
CA ASP A 32 3.65 37.39 -9.29
C ASP A 32 3.52 35.88 -8.99
N ALA A 33 3.15 35.48 -7.76
CA ALA A 33 3.13 34.08 -7.34
C ALA A 33 2.29 33.17 -8.27
N ALA A 34 1.10 33.63 -8.69
CA ALA A 34 0.24 32.87 -9.60
C ALA A 34 0.87 32.68 -10.99
N ALA A 35 1.55 33.70 -11.52
CA ALA A 35 2.25 33.61 -12.80
C ALA A 35 3.46 32.66 -12.70
N SER A 36 4.21 32.77 -11.61
CA SER A 36 5.35 31.90 -11.28
C SER A 36 4.95 30.43 -11.18
N ILE A 37 3.87 30.10 -10.47
CA ILE A 37 3.39 28.71 -10.36
C ILE A 37 2.97 28.15 -11.74
N ARG A 38 2.29 28.95 -12.58
CA ARG A 38 1.96 28.52 -13.95
C ARG A 38 3.21 28.22 -14.77
N SER A 39 4.27 29.03 -14.63
CA SER A 39 5.55 28.79 -15.29
C SER A 39 6.22 27.52 -14.77
N ILE A 40 6.24 27.29 -13.45
CA ILE A 40 6.76 26.05 -12.85
C ILE A 40 5.99 24.82 -13.35
N LEU A 41 4.66 24.88 -13.41
CA LEU A 41 3.83 23.81 -13.97
C LEU A 41 4.16 23.53 -15.45
N ARG A 42 4.43 24.56 -16.25
CA ARG A 42 4.88 24.39 -17.65
C ARG A 42 6.25 23.70 -17.71
N TYR A 43 7.19 24.05 -16.83
CA TYR A 43 8.49 23.40 -16.75
C TYR A 43 8.37 21.93 -16.33
N LEU A 44 7.50 21.63 -15.35
CA LEU A 44 7.26 20.26 -14.89
C LEU A 44 6.62 19.40 -15.98
N ARG A 45 5.68 19.94 -16.75
CA ARG A 45 5.06 19.23 -17.88
C ARG A 45 6.04 18.88 -18.99
N ASN A 46 7.07 19.71 -19.17
CA ASN A 46 8.09 19.57 -20.22
C ASN A 46 9.44 19.09 -19.63
N GLU A 47 9.41 18.32 -18.54
CA GLU A 47 10.63 17.81 -17.90
C GLU A 47 11.36 16.77 -18.76
N SER A 48 12.67 16.62 -18.54
CA SER A 48 13.48 15.62 -19.23
C SER A 48 13.18 14.21 -18.72
N VAL A 49 13.66 13.19 -19.45
CA VAL A 49 13.54 11.77 -19.06
C VAL A 49 14.19 11.47 -17.70
N SER A 50 15.12 12.32 -17.24
CA SER A 50 15.77 12.20 -15.93
C SER A 50 15.05 12.92 -14.79
N CYS A 51 13.87 13.50 -15.07
CA CYS A 51 13.08 14.31 -14.12
C CYS A 51 13.90 15.44 -13.49
N ASP A 52 14.66 16.18 -14.32
CA ASP A 52 15.55 17.28 -13.93
C ASP A 52 14.85 18.35 -13.10
N ILE A 53 13.66 18.78 -13.55
CA ILE A 53 12.92 19.87 -12.92
C ILE A 53 12.43 19.49 -11.53
N ARG A 54 11.80 18.33 -11.38
CA ARG A 54 11.33 17.83 -10.09
C ARG A 54 12.48 17.64 -9.10
N ARG A 55 13.64 17.18 -9.56
CA ARG A 55 14.84 17.03 -8.73
C ARG A 55 15.39 18.37 -8.25
N GLU A 56 15.38 19.38 -9.12
CA GLU A 56 15.79 20.73 -8.76
C GLU A 56 14.82 21.36 -7.74
N LEU A 57 13.51 21.29 -8.01
CA LEU A 57 12.48 21.78 -7.10
C LEU A 57 12.52 21.10 -5.73
N GLY A 58 12.83 19.79 -5.71
CA GLY A 58 13.06 19.04 -4.47
C GLY A 58 14.32 19.47 -3.73
N THR A 59 15.39 19.81 -4.45
CA THR A 59 16.65 20.30 -3.85
C THR A 59 16.46 21.68 -3.23
N LEU A 60 15.67 22.54 -3.87
CA LEU A 60 15.25 23.85 -3.36
C LEU A 60 14.21 23.73 -2.22
N LYS A 61 13.66 22.54 -1.95
CA LYS A 61 12.69 22.27 -0.88
C LYS A 61 11.42 23.11 -0.94
N ILE A 62 11.01 23.49 -2.15
CA ILE A 62 9.88 24.40 -2.42
C ILE A 62 8.56 23.94 -1.78
N LEU A 63 8.33 22.63 -1.68
CA LEU A 63 7.13 22.11 -1.00
C LEU A 63 7.06 22.58 0.46
N THR A 64 8.17 22.45 1.19
CA THR A 64 8.24 22.80 2.62
C THR A 64 8.41 24.29 2.87
N SER A 65 9.23 24.96 2.05
CA SER A 65 9.52 26.39 2.24
C SER A 65 8.37 27.28 1.81
N ASP A 66 7.69 26.92 0.72
CA ASP A 66 6.74 27.81 0.04
C ASP A 66 5.35 27.20 -0.10
N LEU A 67 5.19 26.03 -0.75
CA LEU A 67 3.86 25.53 -1.12
C LEU A 67 2.96 25.20 0.08
N ILE A 68 3.50 24.56 1.13
CA ILE A 68 2.72 24.26 2.34
C ILE A 68 2.30 25.56 3.05
N PRO A 69 3.19 26.52 3.34
CA PRO A 69 2.77 27.82 3.87
C PRO A 69 1.80 28.58 2.96
N LEU A 70 2.04 28.59 1.65
CA LEU A 70 1.23 29.28 0.66
C LEU A 70 -0.19 28.72 0.63
N LEU A 71 -0.38 27.40 0.71
CA LEU A 71 -1.72 26.79 0.75
C LEU A 71 -2.51 27.19 2.01
N LYS A 72 -1.84 27.41 3.14
CA LYS A 72 -2.48 27.84 4.39
C LYS A 72 -2.97 29.30 4.34
N VAL A 73 -2.30 30.15 3.55
CA VAL A 73 -2.61 31.59 3.44
C VAL A 73 -3.52 31.89 2.24
N SER A 74 -3.40 31.14 1.15
CA SER A 74 -4.05 31.43 -0.14
C SER A 74 -5.55 31.10 -0.21
N ARG A 75 -6.23 30.78 0.89
CA ARG A 75 -7.67 30.44 0.86
C ARG A 75 -8.55 31.56 0.29
N ALA A 76 -8.15 32.81 0.48
CA ALA A 76 -8.86 33.97 -0.05
C ALA A 76 -8.76 34.10 -1.58
N ASP A 77 -7.75 33.50 -2.20
CA ASP A 77 -7.54 33.51 -3.66
C ASP A 77 -7.73 32.08 -4.21
N PRO A 78 -8.92 31.74 -4.73
CA PRO A 78 -9.20 30.38 -5.21
C PRO A 78 -8.36 30.00 -6.43
N ILE A 79 -7.90 30.98 -7.23
CA ILE A 79 -7.08 30.72 -8.41
C ILE A 79 -5.68 30.30 -7.97
N LEU A 80 -5.09 31.04 -7.04
CA LEU A 80 -3.78 30.70 -6.48
C LEU A 80 -3.84 29.37 -5.73
N PHE A 81 -4.89 29.15 -4.93
CA PHE A 81 -5.09 27.90 -4.19
C PHE A 81 -5.14 26.68 -5.14
N ASP A 82 -5.95 26.73 -6.21
CA ASP A 82 -6.03 25.65 -7.21
C ASP A 82 -4.67 25.41 -7.91
N LEU A 83 -3.95 26.48 -8.25
CA LEU A 83 -2.62 26.37 -8.85
C LEU A 83 -1.60 25.69 -7.92
N VAL A 84 -1.63 26.02 -6.63
CA VAL A 84 -0.76 25.40 -5.61
C VAL A 84 -1.11 23.91 -5.47
N ILE A 85 -2.39 23.56 -5.37
CA ILE A 85 -2.82 22.15 -5.32
C ILE A 85 -2.35 21.39 -6.56
N ARG A 86 -2.53 21.94 -7.76
CA ARG A 86 -2.06 21.30 -9.00
C ARG A 86 -0.55 21.09 -9.01
N LEU A 87 0.22 22.05 -8.53
CA LEU A 87 1.68 21.91 -8.43
C LEU A 87 2.07 20.86 -7.40
N MET A 88 1.41 20.84 -6.23
CA MET A 88 1.66 19.82 -5.19
C MET A 88 1.33 18.41 -5.71
N VAL A 89 0.16 18.21 -6.33
CA VAL A 89 -0.23 16.94 -6.99
C VAL A 89 0.77 16.58 -8.09
N GLY A 90 1.17 17.58 -8.88
CA GLY A 90 2.20 17.44 -9.90
C GLY A 90 3.49 16.88 -9.30
N LEU A 91 3.98 17.46 -8.20
CA LEU A 91 5.23 17.11 -7.52
C LEU A 91 5.20 15.77 -6.77
N THR A 92 4.03 15.35 -6.26
CA THR A 92 3.86 14.12 -5.48
C THR A 92 3.56 12.87 -6.32
N GLN A 93 3.57 12.97 -7.65
CA GLN A 93 3.44 11.81 -8.54
C GLN A 93 4.44 10.70 -8.17
N PRO A 94 4.00 9.42 -8.09
CA PRO A 94 4.90 8.32 -7.74
C PRO A 94 6.09 8.24 -8.70
N ALA A 95 7.30 7.98 -8.17
CA ALA A 95 8.52 7.94 -8.99
C ALA A 95 8.39 6.99 -10.18
N VAL A 96 7.75 5.84 -10.02
CA VAL A 96 7.52 4.87 -11.11
C VAL A 96 6.71 5.48 -12.26
N VAL A 97 5.73 6.33 -11.96
CA VAL A 97 4.92 7.03 -12.98
C VAL A 97 5.77 8.05 -13.73
N CYS A 98 6.62 8.81 -13.03
CA CYS A 98 7.53 9.79 -13.64
C CYS A 98 8.52 9.12 -14.63
N PHE A 99 8.89 7.86 -14.37
CA PHE A 99 9.78 7.07 -15.23
C PHE A 99 9.02 6.07 -16.14
N ARG A 100 7.81 6.45 -16.60
CA ARG A 100 7.02 5.70 -17.61
C ARG A 100 6.62 4.28 -17.20
N ASN A 101 6.35 4.08 -15.91
CA ASN A 101 5.95 2.80 -15.33
C ASN A 101 7.01 1.69 -15.40
N GLU A 102 8.27 2.06 -15.58
CA GLU A 102 9.40 1.13 -15.64
C GLU A 102 10.53 1.58 -14.71
N ILE A 103 11.25 0.62 -14.12
CA ILE A 103 12.44 0.92 -13.33
C ILE A 103 13.62 1.02 -14.29
N PRO A 104 14.31 2.18 -14.39
CA PRO A 104 15.41 2.35 -15.31
C PRO A 104 16.53 1.34 -15.05
N THR A 105 17.05 0.72 -16.13
CA THR A 105 18.20 -0.18 -16.06
C THR A 105 19.54 0.54 -16.16
N ASP A 106 19.53 1.73 -16.78
CA ASP A 106 20.71 2.58 -16.90
C ASP A 106 21.10 3.17 -15.54
N ARG A 107 22.40 3.26 -15.28
CA ARG A 107 22.96 3.66 -13.98
C ARG A 107 22.55 5.09 -13.63
N ASP A 108 22.64 6.01 -14.58
CA ASP A 108 22.40 7.44 -14.32
C ASP A 108 20.91 7.73 -14.15
N LEU A 109 20.06 7.13 -14.99
CA LEU A 109 18.61 7.21 -14.83
C LEU A 109 18.13 6.51 -13.55
N TYR A 110 18.76 5.41 -13.15
CA TYR A 110 18.44 4.74 -11.89
C TYR A 110 18.84 5.60 -10.67
N ALA A 111 19.97 6.31 -10.74
CA ALA A 111 20.35 7.27 -9.70
C ALA A 111 19.35 8.44 -9.61
N ALA A 112 18.89 8.95 -10.76
CA ALA A 112 17.83 9.97 -10.82
C ALA A 112 16.51 9.46 -10.22
N PHE A 113 16.11 8.23 -10.56
CA PHE A 113 14.92 7.56 -10.00
C PHE A 113 14.99 7.50 -8.46
N LEU A 114 16.11 7.04 -7.90
CA LEU A 114 16.31 6.98 -6.45
C LEU A 114 16.30 8.37 -5.79
N LYS A 115 16.80 9.40 -6.49
CA LYS A 115 16.75 10.77 -5.98
C LYS A 115 15.32 11.30 -5.92
N VAL A 116 14.50 11.04 -6.94
CA VAL A 116 13.07 11.40 -6.93
C VAL A 116 12.33 10.66 -5.81
N ASP A 117 12.55 9.35 -5.66
CA ASP A 117 11.96 8.55 -4.57
C ASP A 117 12.36 9.08 -3.17
N THR A 118 13.59 9.56 -3.02
CA THR A 118 14.05 10.19 -1.77
C THR A 118 13.31 11.51 -1.50
N ILE A 119 13.16 12.37 -2.52
CA ILE A 119 12.42 13.64 -2.41
C ILE A 119 10.94 13.37 -2.04
N LEU A 120 10.29 12.37 -2.66
CA LEU A 120 8.91 12.01 -2.34
C LEU A 120 8.75 11.55 -0.88
N LYS A 121 9.74 10.84 -0.32
CA LYS A 121 9.74 10.48 1.11
C LYS A 121 9.85 11.72 1.99
N GLU A 122 10.70 12.67 1.64
CA GLU A 122 10.79 13.95 2.36
C GLU A 122 9.46 14.72 2.31
N TYR A 123 8.83 14.76 1.14
CA TYR A 123 7.50 15.36 0.98
C TYR A 123 6.46 14.69 1.87
N LYS A 124 6.45 13.35 1.91
CA LYS A 124 5.56 12.59 2.80
C LYS A 124 5.71 12.97 4.27
N TYR A 125 6.94 13.24 4.73
CA TYR A 125 7.17 13.74 6.09
C TYR A 125 6.67 15.18 6.25
N ALA A 126 6.86 16.03 5.25
CA ALA A 126 6.37 17.42 5.27
C ALA A 126 4.85 17.53 5.35
N PHE A 127 4.12 16.60 4.72
CA PHE A 127 2.66 16.55 4.78
C PHE A 127 2.11 16.16 6.17
N ALA A 128 2.93 15.70 7.12
CA ALA A 128 2.49 15.38 8.48
C ALA A 128 2.19 16.66 9.31
N ASP A 129 1.27 17.50 8.81
CA ASP A 129 0.90 18.81 9.33
C ASP A 129 -0.61 18.89 9.49
N GLU A 130 -1.07 18.99 10.74
CA GLU A 130 -2.50 19.03 11.09
C GLU A 130 -3.21 20.25 10.49
N LYS A 131 -2.57 21.43 10.52
CA LYS A 131 -3.16 22.67 10.02
C LYS A 131 -3.39 22.59 8.52
N LEU A 132 -2.44 21.99 7.79
CA LEU A 132 -2.57 21.76 6.35
C LEU A 132 -3.77 20.86 6.04
N PHE A 133 -3.90 19.72 6.72
CA PHE A 133 -5.01 18.80 6.50
C PHE A 133 -6.36 19.37 6.92
N ARG A 134 -6.40 20.26 7.91
CA ARG A 134 -7.62 20.99 8.27
C ARG A 134 -8.09 21.90 7.14
N VAL A 135 -7.18 22.68 6.54
CA VAL A 135 -7.49 23.53 5.37
C VAL A 135 -8.01 22.69 4.20
N LEU A 136 -7.39 21.55 3.92
CA LEU A 136 -7.84 20.63 2.87
C LEU A 136 -9.23 20.05 3.16
N ALA A 137 -9.48 19.63 4.41
CA ALA A 137 -10.77 19.07 4.81
C ALA A 137 -11.90 20.09 4.67
N GLU A 138 -11.68 21.33 5.13
CA GLU A 138 -12.65 22.41 4.99
C GLU A 138 -12.90 22.76 3.51
N CYS A 139 -11.88 22.70 2.65
CA CYS A 139 -12.05 22.89 1.21
C CYS A 139 -12.91 21.78 0.57
N VAL A 140 -12.71 20.52 0.98
CA VAL A 140 -13.55 19.40 0.53
C VAL A 140 -14.99 19.55 1.04
N GLU A 141 -15.18 19.99 2.28
CA GLU A 141 -16.50 20.29 2.84
C GLU A 141 -17.22 21.39 2.03
N ASP A 142 -16.54 22.49 1.72
CA ASP A 142 -17.06 23.57 0.87
C ASP A 142 -17.47 23.08 -0.53
N LEU A 143 -16.76 22.08 -1.08
CA LEU A 143 -17.08 21.46 -2.36
C LEU A 143 -18.27 20.49 -2.26
N LEU A 144 -18.33 19.67 -1.22
CA LEU A 144 -19.42 18.70 -1.00
C LEU A 144 -20.76 19.36 -0.68
N ASN A 145 -20.74 20.58 -0.14
CA ASN A 145 -21.94 21.38 0.13
C ASN A 145 -22.55 22.03 -1.14
N LYS A 146 -21.92 21.90 -2.31
CA LYS A 146 -22.45 22.37 -3.60
C LYS A 146 -23.28 21.28 -4.29
N THR A 147 -24.37 21.67 -4.97
CA THR A 147 -25.32 20.72 -5.59
C THR A 147 -24.69 19.84 -6.70
N PRO A 148 -25.18 18.60 -6.91
CA PRO A 148 -24.54 17.60 -7.79
C PRO A 148 -24.33 18.00 -9.26
N GLU A 149 -25.12 18.94 -9.78
CA GLU A 149 -25.04 19.41 -11.18
C GLU A 149 -23.86 20.37 -11.44
N GLN A 150 -23.23 20.90 -10.38
CA GLN A 150 -22.10 21.84 -10.47
C GLN A 150 -20.72 21.18 -10.31
N LEU A 151 -20.68 19.85 -10.12
CA LEU A 151 -19.48 19.08 -9.83
C LEU A 151 -18.97 18.26 -11.04
N ALA A 152 -19.55 18.45 -12.23
CA ALA A 152 -19.29 17.63 -13.42
C ALA A 152 -18.06 18.04 -14.27
N ILE A 153 -17.23 18.99 -13.82
CA ILE A 153 -16.05 19.45 -14.57
C ILE A 153 -14.79 19.36 -13.72
N ALA A 154 -14.38 18.16 -13.31
CA ALA A 154 -12.98 17.86 -13.00
C ALA A 154 -12.80 16.38 -12.65
N GLY A 155 -11.98 15.65 -13.40
CA GLY A 155 -11.51 14.34 -12.98
C GLY A 155 -10.68 13.61 -14.03
N ALA A 156 -9.37 13.54 -13.82
CA ALA A 156 -8.50 12.52 -14.38
C ALA A 156 -7.67 11.91 -13.23
N PRO A 157 -7.42 10.58 -13.19
CA PRO A 157 -6.98 9.92 -11.96
C PRO A 157 -5.44 9.83 -11.87
N VAL A 158 -4.90 9.67 -10.65
CA VAL A 158 -3.55 9.17 -10.34
C VAL A 158 -3.65 8.44 -9.00
N THR A 159 -3.03 7.26 -8.89
CA THR A 159 -3.15 6.35 -7.74
C THR A 159 -1.88 6.24 -6.88
N ASP A 160 -2.12 6.14 -5.56
CA ASP A 160 -1.21 6.05 -4.41
C ASP A 160 -0.78 4.58 -4.08
N ILE A 161 0.08 4.16 -3.11
CA ILE A 161 1.33 4.57 -2.41
C ILE A 161 1.66 3.42 -1.38
N ASP A 162 2.94 2.97 -1.27
CA ASP A 162 3.72 2.41 -0.09
C ASP A 162 3.22 1.18 0.76
N PRO A 163 4.01 0.52 1.70
CA PRO A 163 5.08 1.14 2.54
C PRO A 163 6.26 0.30 3.24
N ASN A 164 7.41 0.97 3.64
CA ASN A 164 8.65 0.62 4.48
C ASN A 164 8.57 -0.48 5.60
N ALA A 165 9.63 -1.03 6.28
CA ALA A 165 10.90 -0.49 6.90
C ALA A 165 11.88 -1.52 7.63
N ARG A 166 13.22 -1.22 7.63
CA ARG A 166 14.36 -1.40 8.64
C ARG A 166 14.96 -2.81 8.98
N HIS A 167 16.27 -3.09 9.25
CA HIS A 167 17.41 -2.42 9.96
C HIS A 167 18.85 -3.00 9.67
N ASN A 168 19.94 -2.36 10.17
CA ASN A 168 21.38 -2.77 10.19
C ASN A 168 21.84 -3.45 11.51
N ARG A 169 22.85 -4.35 11.51
CA ARG A 169 23.97 -4.43 12.52
C ARG A 169 24.98 -5.57 12.28
N PHE A 170 26.26 -5.25 12.50
CA PHE A 170 27.48 -6.08 12.50
C PHE A 170 27.58 -6.92 13.80
N GLY A 171 28.09 -8.15 13.76
CA GLY A 171 28.20 -9.06 14.92
C GLY A 171 29.51 -9.87 14.92
N GLY A 172 30.04 -10.13 16.11
CA GLY A 172 31.43 -10.53 16.45
C GLY A 172 32.00 -11.84 15.87
N THR A 173 33.28 -12.05 16.14
CA THR A 173 34.12 -13.21 15.75
C THR A 173 34.32 -14.14 16.95
N PHE A 174 34.21 -15.46 16.79
CA PHE A 174 34.43 -16.45 17.86
C PHE A 174 35.58 -17.40 17.51
N GLU A 175 36.35 -17.85 18.50
CA GLU A 175 37.38 -18.87 18.32
C GLU A 175 36.85 -20.25 18.76
N LEU A 176 36.84 -21.23 17.84
CA LEU A 176 36.57 -22.62 18.19
C LEU A 176 37.86 -23.29 18.68
N LEU A 177 37.94 -23.49 19.98
CA LEU A 177 39.00 -24.27 20.62
C LEU A 177 38.88 -25.74 20.21
N ASN A 178 40.02 -26.40 20.00
CA ASN A 178 40.18 -27.80 19.55
C ASN A 178 39.85 -28.09 18.07
N THR A 179 39.65 -27.07 17.25
CA THR A 179 39.70 -27.21 15.78
C THR A 179 40.86 -26.40 15.22
N GLN A 180 41.86 -27.07 14.67
CA GLN A 180 43.01 -26.40 14.07
C GLN A 180 42.64 -25.85 12.68
N SER A 181 42.88 -24.57 12.48
CA SER A 181 42.90 -23.97 11.15
C SER A 181 44.11 -24.48 10.36
N ILE A 182 44.14 -24.17 9.07
CA ILE A 182 45.21 -24.56 8.14
C ILE A 182 46.59 -24.03 8.58
N SER A 183 46.63 -23.00 9.43
CA SER A 183 47.87 -22.44 10.00
C SER A 183 48.13 -22.90 11.45
N SER A 184 47.57 -24.04 11.87
CA SER A 184 47.73 -24.67 13.20
C SER A 184 47.37 -23.79 14.42
N ARG A 185 46.65 -22.70 14.21
CA ARG A 185 46.00 -21.85 15.24
C ARG A 185 44.50 -22.21 15.37
N PRO A 186 43.85 -21.96 16.52
CA PRO A 186 42.41 -22.23 16.69
C PRO A 186 41.57 -21.50 15.61
N LEU A 187 40.55 -22.19 15.10
CA LEU A 187 39.72 -21.72 13.99
C LEU A 187 38.79 -20.58 14.41
N ILE A 188 38.89 -19.43 13.74
CA ILE A 188 37.96 -18.31 13.94
C ILE A 188 36.70 -18.52 13.09
N TYR A 189 35.53 -18.48 13.71
CA TYR A 189 34.21 -18.71 13.11
C TYR A 189 33.26 -17.55 13.40
N HIS A 190 32.47 -17.14 12.40
CA HIS A 190 31.67 -15.91 12.43
C HIS A 190 30.15 -16.14 12.59
N HIS A 191 29.74 -17.38 12.91
CA HIS A 191 28.34 -17.71 13.17
C HIS A 191 28.14 -18.13 14.62
N ASP A 192 27.04 -17.69 15.23
CA ASP A 192 26.67 -18.04 16.60
C ASP A 192 26.30 -19.53 16.68
N VAL A 193 27.21 -20.34 17.23
CA VAL A 193 27.10 -21.81 17.29
C VAL A 193 26.15 -22.28 18.40
N THR A 194 25.57 -21.35 19.18
CA THR A 194 24.72 -21.68 20.35
C THR A 194 23.22 -21.78 20.03
N VAL A 195 22.79 -21.40 18.81
CA VAL A 195 21.37 -21.41 18.40
C VAL A 195 20.73 -22.80 18.44
N PRO A 196 21.41 -23.92 18.09
CA PRO A 196 20.84 -25.26 18.22
C PRO A 196 20.65 -25.70 19.68
N LEU A 197 21.56 -25.27 20.58
CA LEU A 197 21.54 -25.66 22.00
C LEU A 197 20.43 -24.97 22.80
N ARG A 198 20.01 -23.75 22.40
CA ARG A 198 18.84 -23.10 23.01
C ARG A 198 17.51 -23.71 22.56
N ARG A 199 17.48 -24.39 21.41
CA ARG A 199 16.27 -25.02 20.89
C ARG A 199 16.04 -26.42 21.47
N SER A 200 17.09 -27.15 21.86
CA SER A 200 16.94 -28.49 22.44
C SER A 200 16.50 -28.50 23.91
N LEU A 201 16.65 -27.40 24.66
CA LEU A 201 16.14 -27.30 26.03
C LEU A 201 14.61 -27.20 26.14
N LEU A 202 13.89 -27.06 25.02
CA LEU A 202 12.41 -27.03 24.97
C LEU A 202 11.80 -28.35 24.46
N THR A 203 12.61 -29.29 24.01
CA THR A 203 12.16 -30.60 23.58
C THR A 203 13.04 -31.65 24.24
N CYS A 204 12.52 -32.24 25.31
CA CYS A 204 13.05 -33.42 25.96
C CYS A 204 13.05 -34.61 25.00
N VAL A 205 14.04 -34.66 24.12
CA VAL A 205 14.41 -35.86 23.36
C VAL A 205 15.92 -35.97 23.43
N GLU A 206 16.40 -36.99 24.13
CA GLU A 206 17.79 -37.40 24.12
C GLU A 206 18.11 -38.00 22.75
N THR A 207 18.75 -37.22 21.88
CA THR A 207 19.40 -37.76 20.68
C THR A 207 20.91 -37.67 20.85
N SER A 208 21.57 -38.80 20.64
CA SER A 208 23.00 -39.04 20.77
C SER A 208 23.87 -37.95 20.11
N ALA A 209 24.90 -37.53 20.84
CA ALA A 209 25.65 -36.29 20.68
C ALA A 209 26.65 -36.24 19.49
N ILE A 210 26.30 -36.73 18.30
CA ILE A 210 27.21 -36.73 17.14
C ILE A 210 26.80 -35.70 16.06
N ASP A 211 25.55 -35.21 16.07
CA ASP A 211 25.04 -34.27 15.05
C ASP A 211 25.04 -32.79 15.48
N GLN A 212 25.84 -32.42 16.48
CA GLN A 212 25.74 -31.08 17.08
C GLN A 212 26.46 -29.96 16.32
N VAL A 213 27.18 -30.24 15.22
CA VAL A 213 27.74 -29.19 14.35
C VAL A 213 27.64 -29.60 12.89
N ASN A 214 26.69 -29.01 12.15
CA ASN A 214 26.57 -29.21 10.72
C ASN A 214 27.64 -28.35 9.99
N LEU A 215 28.74 -28.99 9.58
CA LEU A 215 29.84 -28.37 8.83
C LEU A 215 29.47 -28.00 7.38
N ASP A 216 28.26 -28.36 6.94
CA ASP A 216 27.72 -28.10 5.61
C ASP A 216 26.86 -26.83 5.56
N LEU A 217 26.61 -26.22 6.73
CA LEU A 217 26.11 -24.85 6.85
C LEU A 217 27.12 -23.87 6.22
N GLY A 218 26.92 -23.59 4.93
CA GLY A 218 27.79 -22.70 4.15
C GLY A 218 28.56 -23.36 3.00
N LYS A 219 28.44 -24.68 2.79
CA LYS A 219 28.90 -25.28 1.53
C LYS A 219 28.19 -24.59 0.37
N ARG A 220 28.95 -24.07 -0.60
CA ARG A 220 28.41 -23.27 -1.71
C ARG A 220 27.44 -24.12 -2.54
N ILE A 221 26.14 -23.96 -2.27
CA ILE A 221 25.08 -24.37 -3.19
C ILE A 221 25.43 -23.74 -4.55
N ARG A 222 25.56 -24.56 -5.60
CA ARG A 222 25.79 -24.04 -6.97
C ARG A 222 24.79 -22.91 -7.20
N ARG A 223 25.30 -21.69 -7.43
CA ARG A 223 24.46 -20.50 -7.60
C ARG A 223 23.47 -20.80 -8.72
N LYS A 224 22.20 -21.01 -8.37
CA LYS A 224 21.11 -20.96 -9.36
C LYS A 224 21.21 -19.59 -10.01
N ALA A 225 21.41 -19.58 -11.32
CA ALA A 225 21.46 -18.34 -12.10
C ALA A 225 20.26 -17.47 -11.71
N CYS A 226 20.44 -16.16 -11.61
CA CYS A 226 19.37 -15.26 -11.12
C CYS A 226 18.05 -15.40 -11.90
N ASN A 227 18.12 -15.84 -13.16
CA ASN A 227 16.96 -16.09 -14.03
C ASN A 227 16.23 -17.41 -13.72
N ARG A 228 16.77 -18.25 -12.83
CA ARG A 228 16.18 -19.54 -12.39
C ARG A 228 15.86 -19.55 -10.90
N LYS A 229 16.01 -18.41 -10.21
CA LYS A 229 15.60 -18.27 -8.82
C LYS A 229 14.07 -18.10 -8.77
N PRO A 230 13.39 -18.75 -7.81
CA PRO A 230 11.97 -18.52 -7.59
C PRO A 230 11.75 -17.06 -7.19
N LEU A 231 10.58 -16.53 -7.54
CA LEU A 231 10.11 -15.22 -7.07
C LEU A 231 9.80 -15.40 -5.58
N ILE A 232 10.63 -14.82 -4.70
CA ILE A 232 10.44 -14.87 -3.25
C ILE A 232 10.09 -13.46 -2.78
N GLU A 233 8.86 -13.28 -2.31
CA GLU A 233 8.40 -12.06 -1.65
C GLU A 233 8.35 -12.29 -0.13
N ARG A 234 8.67 -11.26 0.64
CA ARG A 234 8.60 -11.31 2.12
C ARG A 234 7.42 -10.46 2.57
N GLU A 235 6.54 -11.04 3.39
CA GLU A 235 5.45 -10.28 4.01
C GLU A 235 6.01 -9.15 4.87
N PHE A 236 5.61 -7.91 4.57
CA PHE A 236 5.90 -6.76 5.41
C PHE A 236 4.69 -6.47 6.33
N ARG A 237 4.84 -6.63 7.66
CA ARG A 237 3.80 -6.27 8.63
C ARG A 237 4.19 -5.00 9.37
N ARG A 238 3.45 -3.91 9.12
CA ARG A 238 3.54 -2.69 9.93
C ARG A 238 2.74 -2.85 11.21
N ARG A 239 3.36 -2.60 12.36
CA ARG A 239 2.66 -2.35 13.63
C ARG A 239 2.62 -0.85 13.88
N SER A 240 1.43 -0.27 13.84
CA SER A 240 1.17 1.09 14.32
C SER A 240 1.07 1.14 15.84
N VAL A 241 1.11 2.34 16.43
CA VAL A 241 0.85 2.54 17.86
C VAL A 241 -0.60 2.18 18.19
N LEU A 242 -0.87 1.71 19.41
CA LEU A 242 -2.18 1.21 19.82
C LEU A 242 -3.34 2.21 19.56
N CYS A 243 -3.15 3.50 19.84
CA CYS A 243 -4.18 4.52 19.58
C CYS A 243 -4.57 4.58 18.09
N VAL A 244 -3.58 4.54 17.19
CA VAL A 244 -3.80 4.50 15.74
C VAL A 244 -4.47 3.18 15.32
N GLN A 245 -4.13 2.07 15.97
CA GLN A 245 -4.79 0.78 15.70
C GLN A 245 -6.28 0.81 16.07
N LEU A 246 -6.62 1.30 17.26
CA LEU A 246 -8.01 1.43 17.71
C LEU A 246 -8.80 2.39 16.82
N PHE A 247 -8.19 3.51 16.43
CA PHE A 247 -8.79 4.44 15.47
C PHE A 247 -9.06 3.78 14.11
N LEU A 248 -8.05 3.12 13.52
CA LEU A 248 -8.19 2.44 12.22
C LEU A 248 -9.21 1.29 12.29
N GLN A 249 -9.26 0.58 13.42
CA GLN A 249 -10.24 -0.48 13.65
C GLN A 249 -11.66 0.09 13.67
N LYS A 250 -11.90 1.19 14.40
CA LYS A 250 -13.20 1.88 14.44
C LYS A 250 -13.58 2.42 13.05
N PHE A 251 -12.63 3.04 12.35
CA PHE A 251 -12.81 3.54 10.99
C PHE A 251 -13.19 2.40 10.02
N CYS A 252 -12.45 1.28 10.01
CA CYS A 252 -12.75 0.14 9.15
C CYS A 252 -14.15 -0.44 9.40
N TRP A 253 -14.56 -0.48 10.67
CA TRP A 253 -15.91 -0.92 11.03
C TRP A 253 -17.00 0.05 10.52
N GLN A 254 -16.83 1.36 10.73
CA GLN A 254 -17.77 2.37 10.22
C GLN A 254 -17.84 2.36 8.69
N PHE A 255 -16.68 2.21 8.03
CA PHE A 255 -16.59 2.12 6.58
C PHE A 255 -17.32 0.89 6.02
N LEU A 256 -17.18 -0.27 6.66
CA LEU A 256 -17.91 -1.48 6.29
C LEU A 256 -19.43 -1.30 6.42
N ARG A 257 -19.87 -0.68 7.52
CA ARG A 257 -21.31 -0.49 7.78
C ARG A 257 -21.97 0.46 6.78
N ASN A 258 -21.26 1.53 6.39
CA ASN A 258 -21.89 2.67 5.71
C ASN A 258 -21.51 2.78 4.22
N CYS A 259 -20.29 2.38 3.82
CA CYS A 259 -19.73 2.78 2.52
C CYS A 259 -19.30 1.61 1.64
N TYR A 260 -18.90 0.46 2.22
CA TYR A 260 -18.24 -0.61 1.47
C TYR A 260 -19.04 -1.12 0.28
N ASN A 261 -20.31 -1.50 0.48
CA ASN A 261 -21.13 -2.04 -0.61
C ASN A 261 -21.33 -1.02 -1.75
N LEU A 262 -21.55 0.25 -1.40
CA LEU A 262 -21.73 1.33 -2.38
C LEU A 262 -20.45 1.57 -3.18
N LEU A 263 -19.31 1.66 -2.49
CA LEU A 263 -18.01 1.89 -3.13
C LEU A 263 -17.63 0.73 -4.04
N MET A 264 -17.75 -0.51 -3.57
CA MET A 264 -17.38 -1.69 -4.35
C MET A 264 -18.25 -1.84 -5.60
N ARG A 265 -19.55 -1.51 -5.52
CA ARG A 265 -20.44 -1.49 -6.69
C ARG A 265 -20.00 -0.45 -7.70
N ALA A 266 -19.82 0.80 -7.25
CA ALA A 266 -19.41 1.90 -8.13
C ALA A 266 -18.03 1.64 -8.77
N ALA A 267 -17.07 1.12 -7.99
CA ALA A 267 -15.75 0.75 -8.47
C ALA A 267 -15.83 -0.37 -9.51
N ARG A 268 -16.61 -1.43 -9.27
CA ARG A 268 -16.79 -2.52 -10.24
C ARG A 268 -17.39 -2.01 -11.54
N ASP A 269 -18.44 -1.20 -11.47
CA ASP A 269 -19.12 -0.67 -12.65
C ASP A 269 -18.18 0.25 -13.46
N ALA A 270 -17.35 1.05 -12.79
CA ALA A 270 -16.33 1.89 -13.45
C ALA A 270 -15.26 1.04 -14.17
N ILE A 271 -14.78 -0.04 -13.53
CA ILE A 271 -13.78 -0.96 -14.10
C ILE A 271 -14.37 -1.71 -15.31
N LEU A 272 -15.60 -2.22 -15.19
CA LEU A 272 -16.27 -2.94 -16.28
C LEU A 272 -16.53 -2.04 -17.50
N ARG A 273 -16.81 -0.75 -17.27
CA ARG A 273 -16.97 0.25 -18.33
C ARG A 273 -15.65 0.75 -18.92
N GLN A 274 -14.51 0.23 -18.44
CA GLN A 274 -13.16 0.70 -18.82
C GLN A 274 -12.98 2.21 -18.65
N SER A 275 -13.70 2.80 -17.69
CA SER A 275 -13.62 4.24 -17.38
C SER A 275 -12.47 4.56 -16.43
N THR A 276 -11.69 3.55 -16.02
CA THR A 276 -10.67 3.61 -14.97
C THR A 276 -9.27 3.43 -15.57
N GLN A 277 -8.24 3.75 -14.79
CA GLN A 277 -6.86 3.57 -15.22
C GLN A 277 -6.48 2.09 -15.29
N ALA A 278 -5.43 1.81 -16.04
CA ALA A 278 -4.84 0.47 -16.04
C ALA A 278 -4.38 0.12 -14.62
N ASN A 279 -4.70 -1.11 -14.16
CA ASN A 279 -4.33 -1.68 -12.86
C ASN A 279 -5.28 -1.32 -11.71
N ASP A 280 -6.35 -0.56 -11.93
CA ASP A 280 -7.31 -0.19 -10.88
C ASP A 280 -8.04 -1.41 -10.30
N GLU A 281 -8.13 -2.49 -11.08
CA GLU A 281 -8.54 -3.83 -10.64
C GLU A 281 -7.80 -4.32 -9.37
N THR A 282 -6.54 -3.93 -9.18
CA THR A 282 -5.68 -4.44 -8.10
C THR A 282 -6.10 -3.85 -6.76
N TYR A 283 -6.54 -2.59 -6.75
CA TYR A 283 -7.10 -1.94 -5.57
C TYR A 283 -8.45 -2.55 -5.19
N TYR A 284 -9.28 -2.90 -6.17
CA TYR A 284 -10.53 -3.62 -5.92
C TYR A 284 -10.25 -4.98 -5.26
N LEU A 285 -9.35 -5.78 -5.84
CA LEU A 285 -9.02 -7.11 -5.33
C LEU A 285 -8.39 -7.05 -3.94
N TRP A 286 -7.50 -6.09 -3.70
CA TRP A 286 -6.90 -5.86 -2.39
C TRP A 286 -7.96 -5.45 -1.36
N SER A 287 -8.86 -4.53 -1.71
CA SER A 287 -9.95 -4.08 -0.83
C SER A 287 -10.89 -5.23 -0.50
N MET A 288 -11.26 -6.04 -1.49
CA MET A 288 -12.05 -7.26 -1.30
C MET A 288 -11.34 -8.21 -0.33
N GLN A 289 -10.07 -8.53 -0.56
CA GLN A 289 -9.28 -9.39 0.34
C GLN A 289 -9.22 -8.83 1.77
N PHE A 290 -8.91 -7.54 1.94
CA PHE A 290 -8.71 -6.92 3.24
C PHE A 290 -10.01 -6.85 4.04
N PHE A 291 -11.08 -6.29 3.46
CA PHE A 291 -12.34 -6.07 4.16
C PHE A 291 -13.11 -7.35 4.44
N MET A 292 -13.02 -8.36 3.56
CA MET A 292 -13.60 -9.68 3.83
C MET A 292 -12.87 -10.39 4.98
N ALA A 293 -11.53 -10.33 5.00
CA ALA A 293 -10.74 -10.86 6.10
C ALA A 293 -11.02 -10.11 7.42
N PHE A 294 -11.11 -8.78 7.38
CA PHE A 294 -11.40 -7.95 8.55
C PHE A 294 -12.79 -8.24 9.11
N CYS A 295 -13.83 -8.28 8.26
CA CYS A 295 -15.20 -8.57 8.68
C CYS A 295 -15.29 -9.96 9.33
N ARG A 296 -14.63 -10.97 8.74
CA ARG A 296 -14.58 -12.33 9.28
C ARG A 296 -13.94 -12.40 10.67
N LEU A 297 -12.86 -11.64 10.90
CA LEU A 297 -12.13 -11.68 12.17
C LEU A 297 -12.77 -10.81 13.27
N TYR A 298 -13.34 -9.65 12.93
CA TYR A 298 -13.83 -8.68 13.92
C TYR A 298 -15.26 -9.01 14.41
N ARG A 299 -16.25 -8.90 13.52
CA ARG A 299 -17.67 -9.20 13.77
C ARG A 299 -18.31 -9.63 12.45
N PHE A 300 -18.39 -10.93 12.21
CA PHE A 300 -18.82 -11.43 10.90
C PHE A 300 -20.31 -11.14 10.68
N ARG A 301 -20.58 -10.22 9.75
CA ARG A 301 -21.93 -9.86 9.29
C ARG A 301 -21.92 -9.79 7.76
N PRO A 302 -22.34 -10.84 7.04
CA PRO A 302 -22.28 -10.91 5.57
C PRO A 302 -23.11 -9.83 4.86
N GLN A 303 -24.09 -9.21 5.54
CA GLN A 303 -24.89 -8.10 4.99
C GLN A 303 -24.02 -6.92 4.53
N TYR A 304 -22.96 -6.60 5.29
CA TYR A 304 -22.01 -5.53 4.97
C TYR A 304 -21.04 -5.88 3.84
N LEU A 305 -21.02 -7.14 3.41
CA LEU A 305 -20.19 -7.64 2.31
C LEU A 305 -21.01 -8.13 1.12
N SER A 306 -22.32 -7.89 1.10
CA SER A 306 -23.26 -8.44 0.12
C SER A 306 -22.88 -8.13 -1.34
N GLU A 307 -22.28 -6.97 -1.61
CA GLU A 307 -21.81 -6.64 -2.96
C GLU A 307 -20.66 -7.57 -3.40
N SER A 308 -19.71 -7.84 -2.48
CA SER A 308 -18.56 -8.71 -2.74
C SER A 308 -18.88 -10.20 -2.66
N LEU A 309 -19.87 -10.58 -1.84
CA LEU A 309 -20.38 -11.94 -1.65
C LEU A 309 -21.47 -12.27 -2.69
N ASN A 310 -21.22 -11.90 -3.94
CA ASN A 310 -22.13 -12.17 -5.06
C ASN A 310 -21.47 -13.14 -6.05
N ALA A 311 -22.26 -14.11 -6.52
CA ALA A 311 -21.91 -15.02 -7.60
C ALA A 311 -21.34 -14.30 -8.84
N SER A 312 -21.92 -13.16 -9.22
CA SER A 312 -21.43 -12.35 -10.34
C SER A 312 -20.02 -11.80 -10.10
N VAL A 313 -19.73 -11.35 -8.87
CA VAL A 313 -18.39 -10.85 -8.52
C VAL A 313 -17.39 -11.99 -8.49
N PHE A 314 -17.77 -13.15 -7.96
CA PHE A 314 -16.91 -14.32 -7.95
C PHE A 314 -16.51 -14.75 -9.36
N ASN A 315 -17.48 -14.87 -10.27
CA ASN A 315 -17.21 -15.22 -11.67
C ASN A 315 -16.29 -14.19 -12.36
N TRP A 316 -16.51 -12.90 -12.09
CA TRP A 316 -15.67 -11.84 -12.62
C TRP A 316 -14.24 -11.92 -12.10
N VAL A 317 -14.05 -12.05 -10.78
CA VAL A 317 -12.71 -12.20 -10.16
C VAL A 317 -12.02 -13.49 -10.64
N TYR A 318 -12.76 -14.57 -10.83
CA TYR A 318 -12.24 -15.81 -11.40
C TYR A 318 -11.74 -15.62 -12.85
N THR A 319 -12.51 -14.92 -13.67
CA THR A 319 -12.12 -14.58 -15.06
C THR A 319 -10.84 -13.74 -15.06
N LEU A 320 -10.75 -12.73 -14.19
CA LEU A 320 -9.52 -11.94 -14.00
C LEU A 320 -8.33 -12.82 -13.59
N SER A 321 -8.52 -13.75 -12.65
CA SER A 321 -7.50 -14.69 -12.20
C SER A 321 -6.98 -15.55 -13.37
N MET A 322 -7.87 -16.05 -14.23
CA MET A 322 -7.47 -16.81 -15.41
C MET A 322 -6.71 -15.95 -16.42
N GLY A 323 -7.15 -14.71 -16.66
CA GLY A 323 -6.43 -13.75 -17.50
C GLY A 323 -5.02 -13.47 -17.00
N TYR A 324 -4.83 -13.24 -15.69
CA TYR A 324 -3.49 -13.03 -15.11
C TYR A 324 -2.61 -14.28 -15.22
N ARG A 325 -3.19 -15.47 -15.06
CA ARG A 325 -2.47 -16.74 -15.23
C ARG A 325 -1.98 -16.91 -16.68
N GLU A 326 -2.82 -16.61 -17.66
CA GLU A 326 -2.44 -16.68 -19.08
C GLU A 326 -1.37 -15.65 -19.44
N ALA A 327 -1.53 -14.40 -18.98
CA ALA A 327 -0.53 -13.35 -19.15
C ALA A 327 0.83 -13.75 -18.52
N LEU A 328 0.81 -14.34 -17.33
CA LEU A 328 2.01 -14.84 -16.67
C LEU A 328 2.70 -15.98 -17.45
N LEU A 329 1.92 -16.90 -18.02
CA LEU A 329 2.44 -18.06 -18.76
C LEU A 329 2.88 -17.70 -20.19
N SER A 330 2.36 -16.61 -20.76
CA SER A 330 2.76 -16.11 -22.08
C SER A 330 4.21 -15.65 -22.12
N ASP A 331 4.74 -15.19 -20.97
CA ASP A 331 6.10 -14.67 -20.88
C ASP A 331 7.13 -15.80 -20.68
N ARG A 332 7.72 -16.25 -21.80
CA ARG A 332 8.74 -17.32 -21.80
C ARG A 332 10.05 -16.91 -21.11
N ARG A 333 10.27 -15.62 -20.82
CA ARG A 333 11.46 -15.13 -20.09
C ARG A 333 11.26 -15.30 -18.59
N GLY A 334 11.25 -16.53 -18.11
CA GLY A 334 11.19 -16.80 -16.67
C GLY A 334 12.36 -16.19 -15.88
N GLY A 335 12.12 -15.83 -14.62
CA GLY A 335 13.16 -15.49 -13.66
C GLY A 335 12.94 -14.22 -12.85
N ALA A 336 13.67 -14.08 -11.74
CA ALA A 336 13.52 -12.97 -10.79
C ALA A 336 13.87 -11.56 -11.33
N ARG A 337 14.39 -11.47 -12.58
CA ARG A 337 14.67 -10.20 -13.27
C ARG A 337 13.57 -9.75 -14.22
N ASN A 338 12.60 -10.62 -14.50
CA ASN A 338 11.51 -10.28 -15.38
C ASN A 338 10.44 -9.49 -14.61
N GLN A 339 10.41 -8.17 -14.82
CA GLN A 339 9.51 -7.26 -14.13
C GLN A 339 8.04 -7.48 -14.55
N SER A 340 7.75 -7.78 -15.83
CA SER A 340 6.39 -8.06 -16.29
C SER A 340 5.86 -9.34 -15.65
N ALA A 341 6.64 -10.43 -15.66
CA ALA A 341 6.26 -11.68 -15.01
C ALA A 341 6.02 -11.48 -13.49
N LEU A 342 6.86 -10.68 -12.82
CA LEU A 342 6.66 -10.34 -11.40
C LEU A 342 5.35 -9.57 -11.19
N GLN A 343 5.05 -8.58 -12.02
CA GLN A 343 3.80 -7.81 -11.93
C GLN A 343 2.57 -8.70 -12.14
N TRP A 344 2.55 -9.55 -13.18
CA TRP A 344 1.45 -10.49 -13.41
C TRP A 344 1.30 -11.49 -12.27
N SER A 345 2.41 -11.98 -11.70
CA SER A 345 2.35 -12.87 -10.54
C SER A 345 1.76 -12.20 -9.30
N ARG A 346 2.03 -10.90 -9.07
CA ARG A 346 1.43 -10.12 -7.98
C ARG A 346 -0.06 -9.92 -8.16
N ARG A 347 -0.51 -9.59 -9.38
CA ARG A 347 -1.94 -9.46 -9.70
C ARG A 347 -2.68 -10.78 -9.50
N LEU A 348 -2.08 -11.87 -9.95
CA LEU A 348 -2.62 -13.22 -9.74
C LEU A 348 -2.71 -13.56 -8.26
N ALA A 349 -1.66 -13.26 -7.48
CA ALA A 349 -1.66 -13.50 -6.03
C ALA A 349 -2.77 -12.74 -5.31
N LEU A 350 -3.03 -11.47 -5.68
CA LEU A 350 -4.15 -10.69 -5.15
C LEU A 350 -5.51 -11.31 -5.53
N ALA A 351 -5.70 -11.70 -6.79
CA ALA A 351 -6.94 -12.33 -7.25
C ALA A 351 -7.22 -13.66 -6.51
N VAL A 352 -6.21 -14.52 -6.40
CA VAL A 352 -6.31 -15.78 -5.67
C VAL A 352 -6.57 -15.56 -4.18
N SER A 353 -5.94 -14.53 -3.59
CA SER A 353 -6.17 -14.17 -2.18
C SER A 353 -7.59 -13.65 -1.94
N ALA A 354 -8.15 -12.85 -2.85
CA ALA A 354 -9.54 -12.41 -2.81
C ALA A 354 -10.51 -13.60 -2.94
N CYS A 355 -10.28 -14.51 -3.90
CA CYS A 355 -11.06 -15.75 -4.03
C CYS A 355 -10.99 -16.61 -2.76
N ARG A 356 -9.80 -16.73 -2.15
CA ARG A 356 -9.63 -17.45 -0.89
C ARG A 356 -10.45 -16.82 0.23
N GLN A 357 -10.44 -15.49 0.38
CA GLN A 357 -11.26 -14.83 1.42
C GLN A 357 -12.76 -15.01 1.14
N PHE A 358 -13.19 -14.99 -0.12
CA PHE A 358 -14.57 -15.31 -0.50
C PHE A 358 -14.99 -16.71 -0.03
N LEU A 359 -14.18 -17.73 -0.32
CA LEU A 359 -14.46 -19.10 0.11
C LEU A 359 -14.43 -19.24 1.63
N LEU A 360 -13.52 -18.57 2.33
CA LEU A 360 -13.48 -18.57 3.79
C LEU A 360 -14.72 -17.90 4.42
N CYS A 361 -15.20 -16.80 3.84
CA CYS A 361 -16.45 -16.17 4.28
C CYS A 361 -17.66 -17.09 4.05
N LEU A 362 -17.73 -17.78 2.91
CA LEU A 362 -18.77 -18.79 2.68
C LEU A 362 -18.67 -19.93 3.71
N GLN A 363 -17.47 -20.44 3.97
CA GLN A 363 -17.26 -21.49 4.96
C GLN A 363 -17.75 -21.08 6.36
N GLU A 364 -17.53 -19.83 6.79
CA GLU A 364 -18.04 -19.29 8.06
C GLU A 364 -19.57 -19.13 8.07
N MET A 365 -20.19 -18.88 6.91
CA MET A 365 -21.65 -18.89 6.78
C MET A 365 -22.23 -20.31 6.87
N PHE A 366 -21.55 -21.30 6.28
CA PHE A 366 -21.97 -22.71 6.30
C PHE A 366 -21.74 -23.37 7.66
N ASN A 367 -20.62 -23.05 8.30
CA ASN A 367 -20.25 -23.53 9.63
C ASN A 367 -20.15 -22.32 10.54
N PRO A 368 -21.24 -21.88 11.20
CA PRO A 368 -21.14 -20.89 12.27
C PRO A 368 -20.31 -21.51 13.40
N SER A 369 -18.99 -21.31 13.35
CA SER A 369 -18.05 -22.01 14.21
C SER A 369 -18.17 -21.55 15.67
N LYS A 370 -18.06 -22.51 16.58
CA LYS A 370 -18.07 -22.38 18.05
C LYS A 370 -16.95 -21.49 18.63
N GLU A 371 -16.06 -20.94 17.80
CA GLU A 371 -14.90 -20.12 18.22
C GLU A 371 -15.26 -18.77 18.86
N GLU A 372 -16.47 -18.24 18.67
CA GLU A 372 -16.91 -17.04 19.39
C GLU A 372 -17.23 -17.30 20.87
N VAL A 373 -17.46 -18.55 21.26
CA VAL A 373 -17.61 -18.95 22.67
C VAL A 373 -16.27 -18.81 23.41
N TRP A 374 -15.14 -19.10 22.74
CA TRP A 374 -13.79 -19.01 23.33
C TRP A 374 -13.31 -17.56 23.47
N ARG A 375 -13.63 -16.70 22.48
CA ARG A 375 -13.29 -15.26 22.53
C ARG A 375 -14.01 -14.52 23.66
N LYS A 376 -15.26 -14.90 23.98
CA LYS A 376 -16.02 -14.37 25.11
C LYS A 376 -15.39 -14.72 26.47
N SER A 377 -14.73 -15.88 26.60
CA SER A 377 -14.07 -16.28 27.85
C SER A 377 -12.84 -15.44 28.20
N PHE A 378 -12.20 -14.80 27.21
CA PHE A 378 -11.01 -13.97 27.42
C PHE A 378 -11.34 -12.48 27.64
N ASN A 379 -12.43 -11.99 27.02
CA ASN A 379 -12.89 -10.60 27.19
C ASN A 379 -13.67 -10.35 28.49
N ASN A 380 -14.08 -11.39 29.22
CA ASN A 380 -14.84 -11.25 30.48
C ASN A 380 -13.98 -10.82 31.69
N ARG A 381 -12.75 -10.32 31.48
CA ARG A 381 -11.87 -9.77 32.53
C ARG A 381 -11.34 -8.35 32.25
N GLY A 382 -11.96 -7.62 31.32
CA GLY A 382 -11.61 -6.23 31.05
C GLY A 382 -12.87 -5.38 30.93
N GLY A 383 -13.37 -4.88 32.06
CA GLY A 383 -14.43 -3.88 32.09
C GLY A 383 -13.91 -2.53 31.55
N GLY A 384 -14.67 -1.92 30.66
CA GLY A 384 -14.37 -0.59 30.13
C GLY A 384 -15.29 -0.19 28.98
N ASN A 385 -16.47 0.33 29.35
CA ASN A 385 -17.35 1.25 28.62
C ASN A 385 -17.57 0.99 27.11
N GLU A 386 -18.62 0.23 26.78
CA GLU A 386 -19.29 0.26 25.48
C GLU A 386 -20.68 0.89 25.67
N GLU A 387 -20.83 2.17 25.35
CA GLU A 387 -22.11 2.74 24.96
C GLU A 387 -22.39 2.33 23.50
N ASP A 388 -23.62 1.87 23.27
CA ASP A 388 -24.27 1.55 21.99
C ASP A 388 -23.82 0.27 21.25
N ASP A 389 -24.32 -0.90 21.69
CA ASP A 389 -25.46 -1.57 21.03
C ASP A 389 -25.75 -2.92 21.72
N GLU A 390 -27.03 -3.22 21.85
CA GLU A 390 -27.63 -4.28 22.64
C GLU A 390 -26.99 -5.66 22.45
N GLY A 391 -26.85 -6.38 23.57
CA GLY A 391 -26.46 -7.78 23.58
C GLY A 391 -27.46 -8.62 22.80
N GLU A 392 -27.16 -8.87 21.53
CA GLU A 392 -27.95 -9.74 20.68
C GLU A 392 -28.15 -11.10 21.38
N THR A 393 -29.41 -11.46 21.59
CA THR A 393 -29.78 -12.74 22.20
C THR A 393 -29.30 -13.89 21.32
N LEU A 394 -28.94 -15.02 21.95
CA LEU A 394 -28.49 -16.23 21.26
C LEU A 394 -29.48 -16.67 20.18
N GLU A 395 -30.78 -16.51 20.44
CA GLU A 395 -31.88 -16.80 19.52
C GLU A 395 -31.94 -15.84 18.32
N ALA A 396 -31.79 -14.52 18.54
CA ALA A 396 -31.75 -13.54 17.44
C ALA A 396 -30.54 -13.79 16.52
N ARG A 397 -29.42 -14.22 17.12
CA ARG A 397 -28.22 -14.61 16.41
C ARG A 397 -28.38 -15.90 15.63
N GLU A 398 -28.95 -16.95 16.20
CA GLU A 398 -29.19 -18.24 15.52
C GLU A 398 -30.18 -18.08 14.37
N HIS A 399 -31.27 -17.34 14.60
CA HIS A 399 -32.22 -16.97 13.56
C HIS A 399 -31.52 -16.21 12.42
N ARG A 400 -30.67 -15.24 12.74
CA ARG A 400 -29.90 -14.50 11.73
C ARG A 400 -28.91 -15.39 10.98
N LEU A 401 -28.19 -16.28 11.65
CA LEU A 401 -27.27 -17.23 11.00
C LEU A 401 -28.03 -18.19 10.07
N GLY A 402 -29.24 -18.61 10.46
CA GLY A 402 -30.17 -19.37 9.61
C GLY A 402 -30.58 -18.61 8.35
N VAL A 403 -30.94 -17.33 8.48
CA VAL A 403 -31.25 -16.46 7.33
C VAL A 403 -30.02 -16.29 6.42
N GLN A 404 -28.83 -16.11 6.98
CA GLN A 404 -27.58 -15.99 6.20
C GLN A 404 -27.24 -17.28 5.46
N LYS A 405 -27.47 -18.45 6.08
CA LYS A 405 -27.31 -19.76 5.43
C LYS A 405 -28.26 -19.90 4.23
N GLN A 406 -29.53 -19.54 4.38
CA GLN A 406 -30.50 -19.58 3.26
C GLN A 406 -30.11 -18.63 2.11
N VAL A 407 -29.58 -17.44 2.43
CA VAL A 407 -29.06 -16.50 1.41
C VAL A 407 -27.84 -17.09 0.69
N ALA A 408 -26.91 -17.74 1.40
CA ALA A 408 -25.77 -18.44 0.78
C ALA A 408 -26.22 -19.61 -0.11
N GLU A 409 -27.17 -20.42 0.35
CA GLU A 409 -27.76 -21.50 -0.45
C GLU A 409 -28.44 -20.96 -1.72
N SER A 410 -29.17 -19.85 -1.62
CA SER A 410 -29.77 -19.16 -2.77
C SER A 410 -28.73 -18.64 -3.76
N LEU A 411 -27.63 -18.03 -3.29
CA LEU A 411 -26.51 -17.57 -4.13
C LEU A 411 -25.84 -18.74 -4.88
N MET A 412 -25.76 -19.93 -4.26
CA MET A 412 -25.20 -21.13 -4.86
C MET A 412 -26.17 -21.87 -5.80
N CYS A 413 -27.48 -21.73 -5.57
CA CYS A 413 -28.54 -22.34 -6.38
C CYS A 413 -28.75 -21.66 -7.75
N ASN A 414 -28.15 -20.49 -8.01
CA ASN A 414 -27.97 -19.96 -9.36
C ASN A 414 -26.93 -20.83 -10.12
N LYS A 415 -27.39 -22.02 -10.52
CA LYS A 415 -26.66 -23.08 -11.20
C LYS A 415 -26.19 -22.66 -12.60
N HIS A 416 -25.14 -21.85 -12.66
CA HIS A 416 -24.25 -21.77 -13.82
C HIS A 416 -22.75 -21.75 -13.45
N ILE A 417 -22.38 -21.80 -12.16
CA ILE A 417 -21.00 -21.50 -11.72
C ILE A 417 -20.10 -22.73 -11.54
N LEU A 418 -20.62 -23.96 -11.68
CA LEU A 418 -19.81 -25.19 -11.48
C LEU A 418 -19.89 -26.21 -12.63
N ARG A 419 -20.29 -25.78 -13.84
CA ARG A 419 -20.12 -26.60 -15.05
C ARG A 419 -19.46 -25.78 -16.15
N CYS A 420 -18.14 -25.63 -16.04
CA CYS A 420 -17.18 -25.53 -17.12
C CYS A 420 -15.80 -25.87 -16.55
#